data_AF-A0A953M884-F1
#
_entry.id   AF-A0A953M884-F1
#
_cell.length_a   1.000
_cell.length_b   1.000
_cell.length_c   1.000
_cell.angle_alpha   90.00
_cell.angle_beta   90.00
_cell.angle_gamma   90.00
#
_symmetry.space_group_name_H-M   'P 1'
#
loop_
_entity.id
_entity.type
_entity.pdbx_description
1 polymer ?
#
loop_
_entity_poly.entity_id
_entity_poly.type
_entity_poly.pdbx_seq_one_letter_code
_entity_poly.pdbx_strand_id
1 'polypeptide(L)'
;LAAPASAGVGTLGCNPADIAPPFGVLDLNDVNAFVNAFVNQQPQADLDQNGLIDLVDINLFVSHFLAGCQPAQCFPDIRTTIDNADLDPLPIQQNYDAINRTIHLFGPLPIGELFTAPVGELLPFFNERLESLNDCVPGNDVNPGEIAIVLEQLSLVGGPMPIGEMLVFDPGSDPFIGVLLGELRDLGLGIPDQPADLNEVIARHAALGQVIIDAGAVSVADMFFKNVNEVSPIEMFALHEGKSSGLVFAAVCDNDKCCDEDGGPIDGTDRCITESRFCNLPPPSRAFCSIASDKCN
;
A
#
# COMPACT_ATOMS: atom_id res chain seq x y z
N LEU A 1 -13.01 34.97 1.14
CA LEU A 1 -12.93 33.59 1.64
C LEU A 1 -12.61 32.74 0.42
N ALA A 2 -11.34 32.37 0.24
CA ALA A 2 -10.96 31.43 -0.82
C ALA A 2 -11.46 30.05 -0.39
N ALA A 3 -12.18 29.35 -1.27
CA ALA A 3 -12.52 27.96 -1.05
C ALA A 3 -11.21 27.16 -0.98
N PRO A 4 -11.09 26.17 -0.07
CA PRO A 4 -9.95 25.26 -0.10
C PRO A 4 -9.93 24.57 -1.46
N ALA A 5 -8.74 24.47 -2.06
CA ALA A 5 -8.53 23.65 -3.24
C ALA A 5 -9.03 22.23 -2.91
N SER A 6 -10.00 21.74 -3.69
CA SER A 6 -10.41 20.36 -3.66
C SER A 6 -9.16 19.52 -3.82
N ALA A 7 -8.82 18.73 -2.80
CA ALA A 7 -7.83 17.67 -2.95
C ALA A 7 -8.26 16.86 -4.18
N GLY A 8 -7.37 16.74 -5.17
CA GLY A 8 -7.62 15.93 -6.34
C GLY A 8 -7.97 14.54 -5.86
N VAL A 9 -9.19 14.10 -6.14
CA VAL A 9 -9.54 12.69 -6.08
C VAL A 9 -8.49 12.01 -6.93
N GLY A 10 -7.66 11.18 -6.30
CA GLY A 10 -6.62 10.43 -7.01
C GLY A 10 -7.31 9.67 -8.13
N THR A 11 -7.10 10.11 -9.37
CA THR A 11 -7.56 9.41 -10.55
C THR A 11 -6.94 8.02 -10.48
N LEU A 12 -7.78 7.01 -10.28
CA LEU A 12 -7.37 5.61 -10.24
C LEU A 12 -6.72 5.16 -11.56
N GLY A 13 -6.99 5.88 -12.66
CA GLY A 13 -6.37 5.66 -13.96
C GLY A 13 -5.00 6.30 -14.15
N CYS A 14 -4.25 5.78 -15.12
CA CYS A 14 -2.89 6.15 -15.45
C CYS A 14 -2.75 7.61 -15.95
N ASN A 15 -3.83 8.20 -16.46
CA ASN A 15 -3.94 9.60 -16.87
C ASN A 15 -5.43 9.99 -17.00
N PRO A 16 -5.79 11.26 -17.29
CA PRO A 16 -7.20 11.68 -17.40
C PRO A 16 -8.04 11.00 -18.49
N ALA A 17 -7.44 10.26 -19.42
CA ALA A 17 -8.20 9.46 -20.39
C ALA A 17 -8.55 8.05 -19.86
N ASP A 18 -7.94 7.62 -18.77
CA ASP A 18 -8.17 6.32 -18.14
C ASP A 18 -9.22 6.50 -17.04
N ILE A 19 -10.48 6.35 -17.42
CA ILE A 19 -11.64 6.71 -16.59
C ILE A 19 -12.62 5.56 -16.42
N ALA A 20 -12.31 4.39 -16.99
CA ALA A 20 -13.08 3.18 -16.82
C ALA A 20 -12.19 2.01 -16.43
N PRO A 21 -12.66 1.11 -15.55
CA PRO A 21 -11.97 -0.15 -15.34
C PRO A 21 -11.87 -0.98 -16.65
N PRO A 22 -10.74 -1.69 -16.86
CA PRO A 22 -9.60 -1.77 -15.95
C PRO A 22 -8.69 -0.54 -16.03
N PHE A 23 -8.48 0.12 -14.88
CA PHE A 23 -7.52 1.22 -14.78
C PHE A 23 -6.09 0.72 -15.03
N GLY A 24 -5.24 1.60 -15.55
CA GLY A 24 -3.87 1.29 -15.96
C GLY A 24 -3.72 0.95 -17.44
N VAL A 25 -4.83 0.74 -18.15
CA VAL A 25 -4.85 0.31 -19.55
C VAL A 25 -5.88 1.13 -20.30
N LEU A 26 -5.40 1.97 -21.23
CA LEU A 26 -6.29 2.70 -22.13
C LEU A 26 -6.89 1.77 -23.19
N ASP A 27 -8.20 1.53 -23.09
CA ASP A 27 -8.93 0.64 -23.99
C ASP A 27 -10.24 1.25 -24.54
N LEU A 28 -11.10 0.42 -25.15
CA LEU A 28 -12.36 0.91 -25.71
C LEU A 28 -13.40 1.25 -24.64
N ASN A 29 -13.29 0.72 -23.42
CA ASN A 29 -14.14 1.05 -22.29
C ASN A 29 -13.91 2.50 -21.85
N ASP A 30 -12.67 2.99 -21.85
CA ASP A 30 -12.36 4.40 -21.58
C ASP A 30 -13.00 5.32 -22.60
N VAL A 31 -12.87 4.97 -23.89
CA VAL A 31 -13.50 5.72 -24.98
C VAL A 31 -15.02 5.77 -24.80
N ASN A 32 -15.64 4.62 -24.47
CA ASN A 32 -17.08 4.54 -24.25
C ASN A 32 -17.51 5.32 -23.00
N ALA A 33 -16.75 5.24 -21.91
CA ALA A 33 -17.00 5.99 -20.68
C ALA A 33 -16.90 7.49 -20.92
N PHE A 34 -15.87 7.94 -21.65
CA PHE A 34 -15.68 9.36 -21.95
C PHE A 34 -16.80 9.89 -22.82
N VAL A 35 -17.15 9.18 -23.90
CA VAL A 35 -18.27 9.56 -24.77
C VAL A 35 -19.59 9.63 -24.00
N ASN A 36 -19.87 8.65 -23.14
CA ASN A 36 -21.06 8.65 -22.30
C ASN A 36 -21.07 9.81 -21.31
N ALA A 37 -19.95 10.09 -20.64
CA ALA A 37 -19.81 11.21 -19.72
C ALA A 37 -20.00 12.55 -20.44
N PHE A 38 -19.39 12.71 -21.62
CA PHE A 38 -19.43 13.92 -22.44
C PHE A 38 -20.86 14.25 -22.91
N VAL A 39 -21.56 13.26 -23.47
CA VAL A 39 -22.94 13.41 -23.98
C VAL A 39 -23.92 13.74 -22.84
N ASN A 40 -23.70 13.17 -21.66
CA ASN A 40 -24.54 13.40 -20.49
C ASN A 40 -24.09 14.60 -19.63
N GLN A 41 -23.09 15.37 -20.09
CA GLN A 41 -22.54 16.54 -19.39
C GLN A 41 -22.12 16.22 -17.94
N GLN A 42 -21.46 15.06 -17.76
CA GLN A 42 -20.98 14.62 -16.46
C GLN A 42 -19.60 15.23 -16.14
N PRO A 43 -19.32 15.59 -14.87
CA PRO A 43 -18.05 16.21 -14.48
C PRO A 43 -16.79 15.43 -14.86
N GLN A 44 -16.89 14.12 -15.05
CA GLN A 44 -15.77 13.26 -15.46
C GLN A 44 -15.27 13.55 -16.88
N ALA A 45 -16.08 14.21 -17.72
CA ALA A 45 -15.70 14.60 -19.07
C ALA A 45 -15.08 16.01 -19.14
N ASP A 46 -15.07 16.77 -18.05
CA ASP A 46 -14.41 18.09 -17.94
C ASP A 46 -12.95 17.87 -17.51
N LEU A 47 -12.09 17.57 -18.48
CA LEU A 47 -10.70 17.17 -18.26
C LEU A 47 -9.78 18.38 -17.99
N ASP A 48 -10.16 19.57 -18.44
CA ASP A 48 -9.42 20.81 -18.12
C ASP A 48 -9.92 21.51 -16.85
N GLN A 49 -10.99 20.99 -16.24
CA GLN A 49 -11.60 21.43 -14.99
C GLN A 49 -12.07 22.89 -15.04
N ASN A 50 -12.45 23.39 -16.21
CA ASN A 50 -12.90 24.77 -16.38
C ASN A 50 -14.41 24.97 -16.13
N GLY A 51 -15.17 23.88 -15.93
CA GLY A 51 -16.60 23.86 -15.70
C GLY A 51 -17.46 23.78 -16.98
N LEU A 52 -16.84 23.68 -18.15
CA LEU A 52 -17.48 23.56 -19.46
C LEU A 52 -16.97 22.30 -20.16
N ILE A 53 -17.90 21.42 -20.53
CA ILE A 53 -17.59 20.20 -21.29
C ILE A 53 -17.66 20.53 -22.79
N ASP A 54 -16.53 20.70 -23.45
CA ASP A 54 -16.42 21.17 -24.83
C ASP A 54 -15.34 20.49 -25.68
N LEU A 55 -14.99 21.07 -26.84
CA LEU A 55 -14.01 20.47 -27.76
C LEU A 55 -12.58 20.42 -27.18
N VAL A 56 -12.26 21.23 -26.17
CA VAL A 56 -10.98 21.20 -25.46
C VAL A 56 -10.84 19.86 -24.73
N ASP A 57 -11.88 19.40 -24.04
CA ASP A 57 -11.88 18.11 -23.34
C ASP A 57 -11.70 16.93 -24.28
N ILE A 58 -12.36 16.96 -25.45
CA ILE A 58 -12.18 15.92 -26.48
C ILE A 58 -10.71 15.87 -26.93
N ASN A 59 -10.08 17.01 -27.16
CA ASN A 59 -8.68 17.06 -27.57
C ASN A 59 -7.74 16.58 -26.45
N LEU A 60 -8.03 16.91 -25.19
CA LEU A 60 -7.29 16.41 -24.04
C LEU A 60 -7.42 14.90 -23.91
N PHE A 61 -8.63 14.36 -24.01
CA PHE A 61 -8.87 12.92 -23.97
C PHE A 61 -8.07 12.21 -25.06
N VAL A 62 -8.18 12.64 -26.32
CA VAL A 62 -7.44 12.03 -27.44
C VAL A 62 -5.91 12.15 -27.23
N SER A 63 -5.42 13.28 -26.74
CA SER A 63 -4.00 13.48 -26.47
C SER A 63 -3.50 12.53 -25.39
N HIS A 64 -4.24 12.37 -24.29
CA HIS A 64 -3.91 11.46 -23.21
C HIS A 64 -4.03 9.99 -23.64
N PHE A 65 -5.07 9.65 -24.41
CA PHE A 65 -5.27 8.30 -24.95
C PHE A 65 -4.12 7.89 -25.87
N LEU A 66 -3.69 8.77 -26.77
CA LEU A 66 -2.58 8.51 -27.70
C LEU A 66 -1.20 8.52 -27.03
N ALA A 67 -1.05 9.26 -25.92
CA ALA A 67 0.15 9.20 -25.11
C ALA A 67 0.33 7.84 -24.41
N GLY A 68 -0.78 7.08 -24.27
CA GLY A 68 -0.81 5.81 -23.57
C GLY A 68 -0.66 5.99 -22.06
N CYS A 69 -0.78 4.88 -21.34
CA CYS A 69 -0.37 4.83 -19.95
C CYS A 69 1.16 4.82 -19.90
N GLN A 70 1.74 5.64 -19.03
CA GLN A 70 3.13 5.41 -18.66
C GLN A 70 3.19 4.07 -17.94
N PRO A 71 4.25 3.25 -18.14
CA PRO A 71 4.42 2.06 -17.33
C PRO A 71 4.37 2.46 -15.85
N ALA A 72 3.71 1.63 -15.03
CA ALA A 72 3.55 1.89 -13.62
C ALA A 72 4.89 2.32 -13.03
N GLN A 73 4.92 3.50 -12.41
CA GLN A 73 6.16 4.02 -11.85
C GLN A 73 6.62 3.08 -10.74
N CYS A 74 7.80 2.50 -10.92
CA CYS A 74 8.45 1.72 -9.89
C CYS A 74 8.74 2.63 -8.70
N PHE A 75 8.40 2.16 -7.50
CA PHE A 75 8.85 2.83 -6.29
C PHE A 75 10.36 2.64 -6.11
N PRO A 76 11.04 3.57 -5.42
CA PRO A 76 12.42 3.34 -5.02
C PRO A 76 12.54 2.05 -4.21
N ASP A 77 13.60 1.27 -4.43
CA ASP A 77 13.89 0.11 -3.58
C ASP A 77 14.14 0.59 -2.14
N ILE A 78 13.46 -0.01 -1.15
CA ILE A 78 13.60 0.32 0.27
C ILE A 78 15.06 0.27 0.75
N ARG A 79 15.88 -0.60 0.15
CA ARG A 79 17.32 -0.71 0.43
C ARG A 79 18.07 0.60 0.18
N THR A 80 17.59 1.43 -0.76
CA THR A 80 18.20 2.75 -1.02
C THR A 80 18.03 3.73 0.13
N THR A 81 17.12 3.43 1.05
CA THR A 81 16.89 4.22 2.27
C THR A 81 17.66 3.71 3.48
N ILE A 82 18.41 2.60 3.32
CA ILE A 82 19.08 1.88 4.40
C ILE A 82 20.59 1.79 4.10
N ASP A 83 21.42 2.29 5.01
CA ASP A 83 22.87 2.26 4.86
C ASP A 83 23.42 0.83 4.88
N ASN A 84 24.17 0.46 3.82
CA ASN A 84 24.77 -0.86 3.64
C ASN A 84 23.76 -2.02 3.58
N ALA A 85 22.53 -1.74 3.16
CA ALA A 85 21.50 -2.77 2.99
C ALA A 85 21.96 -3.91 2.09
N ASP A 86 22.90 -3.70 1.16
CA ASP A 86 23.50 -4.71 0.29
C ASP A 86 24.36 -5.74 1.04
N LEU A 87 24.81 -5.43 2.25
CA LEU A 87 25.62 -6.32 3.09
C LEU A 87 24.78 -7.17 4.05
N ASP A 88 23.48 -6.92 4.15
CA ASP A 88 22.60 -7.66 5.04
C ASP A 88 22.45 -9.14 4.62
N PRO A 89 22.32 -10.07 5.59
CA PRO A 89 22.18 -11.49 5.33
C PRO A 89 20.89 -11.80 4.55
N LEU A 90 20.89 -12.91 3.81
CA LEU A 90 19.81 -13.30 2.91
C LEU A 90 18.39 -13.25 3.54
N PRO A 91 18.15 -13.68 4.79
CA PRO A 91 16.81 -13.55 5.38
C PRO A 91 16.32 -12.10 5.51
N ILE A 92 17.22 -11.15 5.75
CA ILE A 92 16.87 -9.72 5.79
C ILE A 92 16.62 -9.19 4.38
N GLN A 93 17.42 -9.62 3.38
CA GLN A 93 17.17 -9.29 1.98
C GLN A 93 15.77 -9.72 1.53
N GLN A 94 15.34 -10.92 1.93
CA GLN A 94 14.01 -11.43 1.60
C GLN A 94 12.89 -10.57 2.20
N ASN A 95 13.11 -9.95 3.37
CA ASN A 95 12.18 -8.99 3.94
C ASN A 95 12.13 -7.70 3.12
N TYR A 96 13.27 -7.20 2.63
CA TYR A 96 13.30 -6.05 1.71
C TYR A 96 12.56 -6.35 0.41
N ASP A 97 12.72 -7.55 -0.14
CA ASP A 97 11.96 -7.96 -1.33
C ASP A 97 10.46 -8.00 -1.06
N ALA A 98 10.04 -8.51 0.10
CA ALA A 98 8.64 -8.52 0.48
C ALA A 98 8.07 -7.10 0.64
N ILE A 99 8.83 -6.20 1.28
CA ILE A 99 8.49 -4.77 1.38
C ILE A 99 8.35 -4.17 -0.01
N ASN A 100 9.34 -4.35 -0.89
CA ASN A 100 9.32 -3.77 -2.22
C ASN A 100 8.16 -4.29 -3.07
N ARG A 101 7.79 -5.58 -2.94
CA ARG A 101 6.58 -6.13 -3.57
C ARG A 101 5.30 -5.49 -3.03
N THR A 102 5.19 -5.33 -1.70
CA THR A 102 4.03 -4.66 -1.07
C THR A 102 3.94 -3.20 -1.49
N ILE A 103 5.04 -2.46 -1.43
CA ILE A 103 5.11 -1.07 -1.87
C ILE A 103 4.77 -0.99 -3.36
N HIS A 104 5.26 -1.92 -4.19
CA HIS A 104 4.89 -1.92 -5.59
C HIS A 104 3.40 -2.17 -5.73
N LEU A 105 2.80 -3.19 -5.15
CA LEU A 105 1.38 -3.49 -5.38
C LEU A 105 0.41 -2.51 -4.71
N PHE A 106 0.69 -2.06 -3.50
CA PHE A 106 -0.25 -1.27 -2.69
C PHE A 106 0.21 0.18 -2.49
N GLY A 107 1.45 0.50 -2.81
CA GLY A 107 2.12 1.77 -2.47
C GLY A 107 1.32 3.04 -2.76
N PRO A 108 0.71 3.20 -3.95
CA PRO A 108 -0.04 4.40 -4.28
C PRO A 108 -1.37 4.53 -3.54
N LEU A 109 -1.93 3.42 -3.06
CA LEU A 109 -3.25 3.43 -2.45
C LEU A 109 -3.19 4.14 -1.09
N PRO A 110 -4.05 5.13 -0.84
CA PRO A 110 -4.34 5.61 0.50
C PRO A 110 -4.81 4.45 1.38
N ILE A 111 -4.38 4.40 2.63
CA ILE A 111 -4.79 3.34 3.58
C ILE A 111 -6.31 3.28 3.73
N GLY A 112 -6.98 4.44 3.72
CA GLY A 112 -8.43 4.51 3.81
C GLY A 112 -9.10 3.80 2.64
N GLU A 113 -8.57 3.99 1.43
CA GLU A 113 -9.06 3.29 0.23
C GLU A 113 -8.75 1.80 0.27
N LEU A 114 -7.50 1.43 0.56
CA LEU A 114 -7.08 0.04 0.68
C LEU A 114 -7.95 -0.75 1.67
N PHE A 115 -8.28 -0.16 2.83
CA PHE A 115 -8.99 -0.86 3.89
C PHE A 115 -10.52 -0.85 3.73
N THR A 116 -11.08 0.08 2.96
CA THR A 116 -12.53 0.21 2.78
C THR A 116 -13.04 -0.35 1.46
N ALA A 117 -12.16 -0.53 0.47
CA ALA A 117 -12.53 -1.13 -0.80
C ALA A 117 -12.57 -2.67 -0.71
N PRO A 118 -13.60 -3.32 -1.30
CA PRO A 118 -13.58 -4.76 -1.56
C PRO A 118 -12.42 -5.14 -2.49
N VAL A 119 -11.83 -6.34 -2.29
CA VAL A 119 -10.71 -6.81 -3.13
C VAL A 119 -11.06 -6.77 -4.62
N GLY A 120 -12.30 -7.13 -4.99
CA GLY A 120 -12.75 -7.13 -6.37
C GLY A 120 -12.74 -5.75 -7.05
N GLU A 121 -12.90 -4.68 -6.27
CA GLU A 121 -12.80 -3.30 -6.79
C GLU A 121 -11.34 -2.88 -6.98
N LEU A 122 -10.41 -3.47 -6.21
CA LEU A 122 -8.98 -3.22 -6.30
C LEU A 122 -8.25 -4.13 -7.31
N LEU A 123 -8.89 -5.22 -7.77
CA LEU A 123 -8.27 -6.15 -8.72
C LEU A 123 -7.72 -5.49 -9.99
N PRO A 124 -8.44 -4.57 -10.66
CA PRO A 124 -7.90 -3.92 -11.85
C PRO A 124 -6.59 -3.17 -11.56
N PHE A 125 -6.55 -2.45 -10.44
CA PHE A 125 -5.36 -1.74 -9.97
C PHE A 125 -4.21 -2.72 -9.67
N PHE A 126 -4.47 -3.83 -8.97
CA PHE A 126 -3.43 -4.82 -8.70
C PHE A 126 -2.91 -5.49 -9.98
N ASN A 127 -3.77 -5.78 -10.94
CA ASN A 127 -3.40 -6.42 -12.20
C ASN A 127 -2.41 -5.55 -13.00
N GLU A 128 -2.67 -4.24 -13.12
CA GLU A 128 -1.73 -3.30 -13.75
C GLU A 128 -0.34 -3.37 -13.08
N ARG A 129 -0.30 -3.38 -11.75
CA ARG A 129 0.96 -3.38 -11.02
C ARG A 129 1.66 -4.74 -11.06
N LEU A 130 0.92 -5.83 -11.16
CA LEU A 130 1.48 -7.17 -11.33
C LEU A 130 2.22 -7.33 -12.66
N GLU A 131 1.75 -6.69 -13.73
CA GLU A 131 2.44 -6.72 -15.04
C GLU A 131 3.86 -6.13 -14.97
N SER A 132 4.07 -5.13 -14.11
CA SER A 132 5.36 -4.45 -13.93
C SER A 132 6.17 -4.96 -12.74
N LEU A 133 5.67 -5.93 -11.98
CA LEU A 133 6.29 -6.35 -10.70
C LEU A 133 7.74 -6.82 -10.89
N ASN A 134 8.00 -7.66 -11.90
CA ASN A 134 9.33 -8.21 -12.14
C ASN A 134 10.32 -7.19 -12.69
N ASP A 135 9.83 -6.13 -13.33
CA ASP A 135 10.66 -5.04 -13.82
C ASP A 135 11.00 -4.05 -12.70
N CYS A 136 10.06 -3.85 -11.77
CA CYS A 136 10.19 -2.87 -10.69
C CYS A 136 10.83 -3.39 -9.40
N VAL A 137 10.71 -4.69 -9.12
CA VAL A 137 11.20 -5.27 -7.85
C VAL A 137 12.36 -6.25 -8.14
N PRO A 138 13.62 -5.81 -7.95
CA PRO A 138 14.77 -6.67 -8.21
C PRO A 138 14.84 -7.84 -7.22
N GLY A 139 15.45 -8.95 -7.65
CA GLY A 139 15.64 -10.15 -6.80
C GLY A 139 14.40 -11.05 -6.65
N ASN A 140 13.35 -10.80 -7.45
CA ASN A 140 12.09 -11.51 -7.33
C ASN A 140 12.05 -12.84 -8.12
N ASP A 141 11.96 -13.97 -7.40
CA ASP A 141 11.61 -15.28 -7.98
C ASP A 141 10.09 -15.55 -7.95
N VAL A 142 9.29 -14.61 -7.41
CA VAL A 142 7.83 -14.80 -7.30
C VAL A 142 7.16 -14.57 -8.65
N ASN A 143 6.31 -15.51 -9.05
CA ASN A 143 5.51 -15.43 -10.26
C ASN A 143 4.32 -14.48 -10.05
N PRO A 144 4.23 -13.33 -10.77
CA PRO A 144 3.10 -12.41 -10.64
C PRO A 144 1.74 -13.07 -10.93
N GLY A 145 1.71 -14.09 -11.78
CA GLY A 145 0.49 -14.84 -12.09
C GLY A 145 -0.04 -15.63 -10.88
N GLU A 146 0.82 -16.08 -9.96
CA GLU A 146 0.38 -16.76 -8.73
C GLU A 146 -0.29 -15.76 -7.79
N ILE A 147 0.28 -14.56 -7.65
CA ILE A 147 -0.35 -13.48 -6.86
C ILE A 147 -1.71 -13.10 -7.46
N ALA A 148 -1.80 -12.94 -8.78
CA ALA A 148 -3.06 -12.62 -9.46
C ALA A 148 -4.15 -13.65 -9.15
N ILE A 149 -3.82 -14.94 -9.25
CA ILE A 149 -4.77 -16.03 -8.97
C ILE A 149 -5.26 -15.97 -7.52
N VAL A 150 -4.37 -15.77 -6.55
CA VAL A 150 -4.77 -15.72 -5.13
C VAL A 150 -5.61 -14.47 -4.84
N LEU A 151 -5.30 -13.33 -5.44
CA LEU A 151 -6.12 -12.11 -5.33
C LEU A 151 -7.53 -12.30 -5.94
N GLU A 152 -7.63 -12.93 -7.10
CA GLU A 152 -8.91 -13.25 -7.73
C GLU A 152 -9.75 -14.19 -6.84
N GLN A 153 -9.12 -15.24 -6.28
CA GLN A 153 -9.78 -16.14 -5.34
C GLN A 153 -10.21 -15.41 -4.07
N LEU A 154 -9.38 -14.51 -3.54
CA LEU A 154 -9.72 -13.70 -2.38
C LEU A 154 -10.90 -12.78 -2.67
N SER A 155 -10.97 -12.19 -3.87
CA SER A 155 -12.13 -11.43 -4.31
C SER A 155 -13.39 -12.27 -4.40
N LEU A 156 -13.29 -13.52 -4.88
CA LEU A 156 -14.44 -14.41 -5.01
C LEU A 156 -14.96 -14.88 -3.64
N VAL A 157 -14.05 -15.21 -2.72
CA VAL A 157 -14.39 -15.69 -1.38
C VAL A 157 -14.84 -14.54 -0.47
N GLY A 158 -14.12 -13.43 -0.48
CA GLY A 158 -14.43 -12.26 0.32
C GLY A 158 -15.64 -11.47 -0.17
N GLY A 159 -15.99 -11.57 -1.45
CA GLY A 159 -17.12 -10.87 -2.04
C GLY A 159 -17.06 -9.36 -1.81
N PRO A 160 -18.08 -8.74 -1.19
CA PRO A 160 -18.08 -7.30 -0.90
C PRO A 160 -17.33 -6.93 0.38
N MET A 161 -16.69 -7.87 1.07
CA MET A 161 -15.96 -7.58 2.30
C MET A 161 -14.73 -6.71 1.97
N PRO A 162 -14.54 -5.57 2.66
CA PRO A 162 -13.32 -4.77 2.51
C PRO A 162 -12.07 -5.50 3.01
N ILE A 163 -10.89 -5.18 2.45
CA ILE A 163 -9.62 -5.78 2.90
C ILE A 163 -9.40 -5.54 4.40
N GLY A 164 -9.71 -4.35 4.91
CA GLY A 164 -9.55 -4.04 6.34
C GLY A 164 -10.34 -5.00 7.22
N GLU A 165 -11.57 -5.34 6.83
CA GLU A 165 -12.40 -6.31 7.55
C GLU A 165 -11.85 -7.73 7.45
N MET A 166 -11.27 -8.12 6.30
CA MET A 166 -10.59 -9.43 6.15
C MET A 166 -9.37 -9.57 7.06
N LEU A 167 -8.67 -8.47 7.36
CA LEU A 167 -7.47 -8.46 8.22
C LEU A 167 -7.78 -8.51 9.73
N VAL A 168 -9.01 -8.17 10.12
CA VAL A 168 -9.49 -8.27 11.51
C VAL A 168 -10.42 -9.45 11.74
N PHE A 169 -10.66 -10.23 10.68
CA PHE A 169 -11.61 -11.32 10.68
C PHE A 169 -11.18 -12.45 11.63
N ASP A 170 -12.14 -13.07 12.32
CA ASP A 170 -11.87 -14.24 13.16
C ASP A 170 -11.62 -15.46 12.26
N PRO A 171 -10.41 -16.05 12.28
CA PRO A 171 -10.08 -17.19 11.42
C PRO A 171 -10.97 -18.41 11.69
N GLY A 172 -11.64 -18.50 12.85
CA GLY A 172 -12.61 -19.55 13.14
C GLY A 172 -13.91 -19.46 12.35
N SER A 173 -14.23 -18.29 11.78
CA SER A 173 -15.51 -18.04 11.11
C SER A 173 -15.49 -18.31 9.60
N ASP A 174 -14.35 -18.12 8.94
CA ASP A 174 -14.10 -18.51 7.54
C ASP A 174 -12.61 -18.83 7.36
N PRO A 175 -12.22 -20.12 7.34
CA PRO A 175 -10.82 -20.50 7.22
C PRO A 175 -10.25 -20.19 5.82
N PHE A 176 -11.08 -19.99 4.79
CA PHE A 176 -10.59 -19.77 3.43
C PHE A 176 -9.94 -18.40 3.26
N ILE A 177 -10.50 -17.35 3.86
CA ILE A 177 -9.89 -16.00 3.84
C ILE A 177 -8.51 -16.06 4.49
N GLY A 178 -8.40 -16.69 5.66
CA GLY A 178 -7.12 -16.83 6.36
C GLY A 178 -6.07 -17.61 5.57
N VAL A 179 -6.49 -18.68 4.86
CA VAL A 179 -5.60 -19.45 3.96
C VAL A 179 -5.10 -18.59 2.80
N LEU A 180 -6.00 -17.89 2.09
CA LEU A 180 -5.62 -17.07 0.93
C LEU A 180 -4.71 -15.89 1.33
N LEU A 181 -4.97 -15.25 2.47
CA LEU A 181 -4.07 -14.22 3.01
C LEU A 181 -2.70 -14.79 3.42
N GLY A 182 -2.67 -16.03 3.92
CA GLY A 182 -1.44 -16.77 4.17
C GLY A 182 -0.67 -17.08 2.88
N GLU A 183 -1.36 -17.52 1.83
CA GLU A 183 -0.74 -17.80 0.52
C GLU A 183 -0.13 -16.53 -0.11
N LEU A 184 -0.81 -15.38 -0.04
CA LEU A 184 -0.23 -14.11 -0.47
C LEU A 184 1.04 -13.76 0.33
N ARG A 185 1.09 -14.10 1.63
CA ARG A 185 2.28 -13.92 2.48
C ARG A 185 3.42 -14.86 2.07
N ASP A 186 3.10 -16.11 1.76
CA ASP A 186 4.07 -17.10 1.28
C ASP A 186 4.61 -16.72 -0.12
N LEU A 187 3.80 -16.04 -0.93
CA LEU A 187 4.23 -15.36 -2.17
C LEU A 187 5.01 -14.06 -1.89
N GLY A 188 5.39 -13.84 -0.63
CA GLY A 188 6.23 -12.75 -0.21
C GLY A 188 5.57 -11.39 -0.30
N LEU A 189 4.23 -11.32 -0.23
CA LEU A 189 3.55 -10.07 0.07
C LEU A 189 3.52 -9.82 1.56
N GLY A 190 3.69 -8.55 1.86
CA GLY A 190 3.58 -8.03 3.18
C GLY A 190 2.15 -7.88 3.66
N ILE A 191 1.56 -9.00 4.10
CA ILE A 191 0.22 -9.05 4.66
C ILE A 191 0.32 -9.49 6.12
N PRO A 192 -0.37 -8.81 7.05
CA PRO A 192 -0.37 -9.22 8.46
C PRO A 192 -0.82 -10.67 8.66
N ASP A 193 -0.32 -11.29 9.72
CA ASP A 193 -0.87 -12.56 10.21
C ASP A 193 -2.34 -12.41 10.56
N GLN A 194 -3.12 -13.48 10.47
CA GLN A 194 -4.48 -13.47 11.01
C GLN A 194 -4.43 -13.35 12.54
N PRO A 195 -5.41 -12.68 13.17
CA PRO A 195 -5.42 -12.54 14.62
C PRO A 195 -5.46 -13.93 15.28
N ALA A 196 -4.60 -14.14 16.28
CA ALA A 196 -4.44 -15.43 16.94
C ALA A 196 -5.59 -15.76 17.90
N ASP A 197 -6.25 -14.74 18.44
CA ASP A 197 -7.37 -14.88 19.35
C ASP A 197 -8.36 -13.70 19.30
N LEU A 198 -9.46 -13.83 20.03
CA LEU A 198 -10.54 -12.84 20.09
C LEU A 198 -10.09 -11.48 20.64
N ASN A 199 -9.11 -11.43 21.55
CA ASN A 199 -8.62 -10.16 22.07
C ASN A 199 -7.87 -9.39 20.98
N GLU A 200 -7.11 -10.11 20.15
CA GLU A 200 -6.43 -9.52 18.99
C GLU A 200 -7.42 -9.04 17.93
N VAL A 201 -8.48 -9.81 17.65
CA VAL A 201 -9.62 -9.36 16.80
C VAL A 201 -10.19 -8.02 17.30
N ILE A 202 -10.48 -7.93 18.60
CA ILE A 202 -11.04 -6.70 19.21
C ILE A 202 -10.05 -5.54 19.09
N ALA A 203 -8.76 -5.78 19.37
CA ALA A 203 -7.72 -4.75 19.29
C ALA A 203 -7.56 -4.22 17.85
N ARG A 204 -7.51 -5.12 16.87
CA ARG A 204 -7.40 -4.74 15.45
C ARG A 204 -8.65 -4.03 14.94
N HIS A 205 -9.84 -4.46 15.33
CA HIS A 205 -11.07 -3.80 14.91
C HIS A 205 -11.17 -2.37 15.49
N ALA A 206 -10.72 -2.17 16.73
CA ALA A 206 -10.61 -0.83 17.31
C ALA A 206 -9.60 0.04 16.54
N ALA A 207 -8.42 -0.50 16.25
CA ALA A 207 -7.39 0.19 15.48
C ALA A 207 -7.81 0.50 14.04
N LEU A 208 -8.61 -0.37 13.41
CA LEU A 208 -9.05 -0.22 12.01
C LEU A 208 -9.83 1.07 11.79
N GLY A 209 -10.82 1.34 12.64
CA GLY A 209 -11.59 2.59 12.57
C GLY A 209 -10.68 3.80 12.75
N GLN A 210 -9.74 3.73 13.69
CA GLN A 210 -8.83 4.83 13.98
C GLN A 210 -7.84 5.10 12.83
N VAL A 211 -7.28 4.04 12.25
CA VAL A 211 -6.39 4.12 11.08
C VAL A 211 -7.11 4.70 9.87
N ILE A 212 -8.33 4.26 9.56
CA ILE A 212 -9.11 4.77 8.42
C ILE A 212 -9.41 6.26 8.59
N ILE A 213 -9.81 6.69 9.79
CA ILE A 213 -10.22 8.08 10.03
C ILE A 213 -9.00 9.02 10.03
N ASP A 214 -7.97 8.67 10.79
CA ASP A 214 -6.88 9.60 11.11
C ASP A 214 -5.65 9.43 10.21
N ALA A 215 -5.48 8.26 9.56
CA ALA A 215 -4.38 7.98 8.63
C ALA A 215 -4.87 7.58 7.22
N GLY A 216 -6.17 7.70 6.93
CA GLY A 216 -6.75 7.22 5.67
C GLY A 216 -6.18 7.87 4.41
N ALA A 217 -5.66 9.10 4.52
CA ALA A 217 -5.03 9.83 3.41
C ALA A 217 -3.54 9.50 3.22
N VAL A 218 -2.92 8.79 4.18
CA VAL A 218 -1.53 8.33 4.06
C VAL A 218 -1.51 7.16 3.09
N SER A 219 -0.66 7.21 2.06
CA SER A 219 -0.50 6.07 1.15
C SER A 219 0.36 4.97 1.78
N VAL A 220 0.24 3.73 1.29
CA VAL A 220 1.11 2.64 1.79
C VAL A 220 2.59 2.97 1.57
N ALA A 221 2.96 3.57 0.44
CA ALA A 221 4.34 3.97 0.17
C ALA A 221 4.82 5.08 1.12
N ASP A 222 3.95 6.00 1.50
CA ASP A 222 4.28 7.07 2.45
C ASP A 222 4.76 6.51 3.79
N MET A 223 4.19 5.39 4.26
CA MET A 223 4.61 4.73 5.49
C MET A 223 6.09 4.33 5.51
N PHE A 224 6.70 4.18 4.33
CA PHE A 224 8.09 3.76 4.15
C PHE A 224 9.01 4.92 3.75
N PHE A 225 8.53 5.87 2.95
CA PHE A 225 9.41 6.91 2.36
C PHE A 225 9.28 8.29 2.99
N LYS A 226 8.12 8.65 3.57
CA LYS A 226 7.99 9.95 4.23
C LYS A 226 8.82 10.00 5.51
N ASN A 227 9.26 11.20 5.87
CA ASN A 227 9.85 11.47 7.17
C ASN A 227 8.75 11.69 8.21
N VAL A 228 9.10 11.48 9.48
CA VAL A 228 8.27 11.79 10.66
C VAL A 228 7.71 13.23 10.65
N ASN A 229 8.45 14.17 10.04
CA ASN A 229 8.05 15.58 9.94
C ASN A 229 7.09 15.87 8.78
N GLU A 230 6.90 14.90 7.88
CA GLU A 230 6.02 14.99 6.70
C GLU A 230 4.66 14.31 6.96
N VAL A 231 4.49 13.68 8.13
CA VAL A 231 3.26 13.03 8.58
C VAL A 231 2.78 13.76 9.85
N SER A 232 1.49 14.05 9.94
CA SER A 232 0.94 14.73 11.10
C SER A 232 1.03 13.84 12.36
N PRO A 233 1.09 14.42 13.56
CA PRO A 233 1.09 13.64 14.80
C PRO A 233 -0.11 12.71 14.96
N ILE A 234 -1.27 13.09 14.40
CA ILE A 234 -2.51 12.30 14.45
C ILE A 234 -2.40 11.09 13.53
N GLU A 235 -1.94 11.28 12.29
CA GLU A 235 -1.68 10.18 11.35
C GLU A 235 -0.65 9.20 11.93
N MET A 236 0.44 9.71 12.51
CA MET A 236 1.47 8.85 13.14
C MET A 236 0.92 8.05 14.31
N PHE A 237 0.12 8.66 15.18
CA PHE A 237 -0.52 7.96 16.30
C PHE A 237 -1.40 6.82 15.79
N ALA A 238 -2.24 7.08 14.78
CA ALA A 238 -3.13 6.08 14.21
C ALA A 238 -2.35 4.94 13.52
N LEU A 239 -1.31 5.25 12.74
CA LEU A 239 -0.43 4.24 12.14
C LEU A 239 0.26 3.38 13.20
N HIS A 240 0.68 4.00 14.31
CA HIS A 240 1.30 3.29 15.42
C HIS A 240 0.31 2.35 16.13
N GLU A 241 -0.94 2.79 16.37
CA GLU A 241 -2.01 1.94 16.89
C GLU A 241 -2.34 0.78 15.92
N GLY A 242 -2.38 1.06 14.63
CA GLY A 242 -2.50 0.06 13.58
C GLY A 242 -1.37 -0.98 13.61
N LYS A 243 -0.12 -0.56 13.83
CA LYS A 243 1.02 -1.49 13.95
C LYS A 243 0.94 -2.31 15.23
N SER A 244 0.70 -1.66 16.38
CA SER A 244 0.71 -2.33 17.70
C SER A 244 -0.42 -3.35 17.87
N SER A 245 -1.52 -3.18 17.14
CA SER A 245 -2.60 -4.17 17.04
C SER A 245 -2.32 -5.30 16.04
N GLY A 246 -1.28 -5.18 15.20
CA GLY A 246 -1.00 -6.11 14.10
C GLY A 246 -1.86 -5.90 12.86
N LEU A 247 -2.60 -4.79 12.75
CA LEU A 247 -3.44 -4.48 11.59
C LEU A 247 -2.64 -3.94 10.41
N VAL A 248 -1.71 -3.02 10.67
CA VAL A 248 -0.92 -2.36 9.62
C VAL A 248 0.38 -3.12 9.43
N PHE A 249 0.62 -3.55 8.20
CA PHE A 249 1.87 -4.19 7.83
C PHE A 249 3.02 -3.17 7.83
N ALA A 250 3.70 -3.05 8.97
CA ALA A 250 5.09 -2.61 8.97
C ALA A 250 5.91 -3.89 8.83
N ALA A 251 6.29 -4.23 7.61
CA ALA A 251 7.05 -5.44 7.34
C ALA A 251 8.14 -5.67 8.36
N VAL A 252 8.00 -6.80 9.04
CA VAL A 252 9.10 -7.67 9.46
C VAL A 252 10.28 -6.90 10.02
N CYS A 253 9.98 -6.13 11.05
CA CYS A 253 10.83 -6.11 12.22
C CYS A 253 9.99 -6.56 13.42
N ASP A 254 9.74 -7.87 13.52
CA ASP A 254 9.79 -8.55 14.84
C ASP A 254 11.14 -8.32 15.55
N ASN A 255 12.05 -7.69 14.82
CA ASN A 255 13.17 -6.90 15.25
C ASN A 255 12.82 -5.52 15.85
N ASP A 256 11.69 -5.33 16.54
CA ASP A 256 11.77 -4.50 17.75
C ASP A 256 12.83 -5.11 18.72
N LYS A 257 13.29 -6.35 18.47
CA LYS A 257 14.55 -6.95 18.94
C LYS A 257 15.86 -6.35 18.40
N CYS A 258 15.86 -5.44 17.42
CA CYS A 258 17.08 -4.90 16.83
C CYS A 258 17.69 -3.72 17.58
N CYS A 259 17.39 -3.58 18.87
CA CYS A 259 17.95 -2.51 19.69
C CYS A 259 18.95 -2.98 20.75
N ASP A 260 19.46 -4.21 20.66
CA ASP A 260 20.63 -4.61 21.45
C ASP A 260 21.92 -4.35 20.63
N GLU A 261 22.84 -3.55 21.18
CA GLU A 261 24.20 -3.33 20.65
C GLU A 261 25.00 -4.64 20.48
N ASP A 262 24.55 -5.76 21.05
CA ASP A 262 25.20 -7.08 21.07
C ASP A 262 24.34 -8.24 20.49
N GLY A 263 23.11 -7.99 20.02
CA GLY A 263 22.26 -9.02 19.36
C GLY A 263 21.67 -10.11 20.28
N GLY A 264 21.55 -9.85 21.58
CA GLY A 264 20.87 -10.67 22.59
C GLY A 264 19.38 -10.33 22.80
N PRO A 265 18.74 -10.91 23.84
CA PRO A 265 17.35 -10.63 24.19
C PRO A 265 17.22 -9.21 24.77
N ILE A 266 16.30 -8.40 24.21
CA ILE A 266 15.98 -7.04 24.67
C ILE A 266 15.80 -7.02 26.19
N ASP A 267 16.60 -6.20 26.87
CA ASP A 267 16.30 -5.79 28.23
C ASP A 267 15.72 -4.37 28.23
N GLY A 268 15.05 -3.97 29.31
CA GLY A 268 14.33 -2.70 29.37
C GLY A 268 15.19 -1.43 29.31
N THR A 269 16.48 -1.53 28.93
CA THR A 269 17.41 -0.41 28.84
C THR A 269 17.74 0.04 27.42
N ASP A 270 17.32 -0.71 26.39
CA ASP A 270 17.59 -0.40 24.98
C ASP A 270 16.86 0.86 24.50
N ARG A 271 17.61 1.77 23.86
CA ARG A 271 17.10 3.04 23.31
C ARG A 271 17.62 3.26 21.89
N CYS A 272 16.71 3.54 20.97
CA CYS A 272 17.03 3.99 19.63
C CYS A 272 17.65 5.39 19.69
N ILE A 273 18.85 5.56 19.11
CA ILE A 273 19.57 6.84 19.14
C ILE A 273 18.85 7.85 18.25
N THR A 274 18.46 8.96 18.87
CA THR A 274 17.82 10.12 18.27
C THR A 274 18.69 10.76 17.18
N GLU A 275 18.11 10.84 15.98
CA GLU A 275 18.07 11.99 15.03
C GLU A 275 18.13 11.61 13.55
N SER A 276 18.43 10.35 13.18
CA SER A 276 18.23 9.91 11.79
C SER A 276 18.26 8.39 11.64
N ARG A 277 17.07 7.80 11.47
CA ARG A 277 16.78 6.57 10.69
C ARG A 277 17.48 5.23 10.99
N PHE A 278 18.22 5.01 12.08
CA PHE A 278 18.87 3.69 12.28
C PHE A 278 19.00 3.22 13.73
N CYS A 279 18.75 1.92 13.96
CA CYS A 279 19.22 1.19 15.13
C CYS A 279 20.68 0.77 14.93
N ASN A 280 21.51 0.98 15.95
CA ASN A 280 22.94 0.72 15.92
C ASN A 280 23.22 -0.76 16.27
N LEU A 281 23.00 -1.65 15.30
CA LEU A 281 23.44 -3.05 15.40
C LEU A 281 24.96 -3.14 15.11
N PRO A 282 25.68 -4.12 15.69
CA PRO A 282 27.07 -4.35 15.37
C PRO A 282 27.18 -4.79 13.89
N PRO A 283 28.28 -4.42 13.19
CA PRO A 283 28.46 -4.76 11.79
C PRO A 283 28.23 -6.27 11.53
N PRO A 284 27.56 -6.64 10.42
CA PRO A 284 27.27 -5.78 9.27
C PRO A 284 25.85 -5.19 9.20
N SER A 285 24.90 -5.64 10.01
CA SER A 285 23.48 -5.27 9.82
C SER A 285 23.15 -3.92 10.45
N ARG A 286 22.28 -3.12 9.82
CA ARG A 286 21.64 -1.94 10.42
C ARG A 286 20.14 -2.00 10.11
N ALA A 287 19.30 -2.16 11.13
CA ALA A 287 17.86 -2.32 10.93
C ALA A 287 17.16 -1.01 10.56
N PHE A 288 16.09 -1.13 9.77
CA PHE A 288 15.22 -0.05 9.32
C PHE A 288 14.07 0.19 10.32
N CYS A 289 13.91 1.43 10.77
CA CYS A 289 12.73 1.86 11.50
C CYS A 289 11.74 2.54 10.53
N SER A 290 10.61 1.91 10.26
CA SER A 290 9.49 2.59 9.56
C SER A 290 8.87 3.67 10.46
N ILE A 291 8.07 4.57 9.87
CA ILE A 291 7.37 5.66 10.60
C ILE A 291 6.47 5.10 11.72
N ALA A 292 6.00 3.86 11.59
CA ALA A 292 5.17 3.19 12.59
C ALA A 292 5.97 2.56 13.76
N SER A 293 7.31 2.57 13.74
CA SER A 293 8.14 2.06 14.84
C SER A 293 8.13 3.02 16.03
N ASP A 294 7.91 2.46 17.21
CA ASP A 294 7.36 3.17 18.35
C ASP A 294 8.37 3.98 19.17
N LYS A 295 9.68 3.84 18.90
CA LYS A 295 10.72 4.60 19.62
C LYS A 295 11.93 4.88 18.74
N CYS A 296 12.22 6.16 18.56
CA CYS A 296 13.54 6.76 18.30
C CYS A 296 13.68 7.99 19.21
N ASN A 297 13.61 7.77 20.53
CA ASN A 297 13.82 8.77 21.58
C ASN A 297 15.00 8.40 22.48
#